data_AF-A0A1F9AZF6-F1
#
_entry.id   AF-A0A1F9AZF6-F1
#
_cell.length_a   1.000
_cell.length_b   1.000
_cell.length_c   1.000
_cell.angle_alpha   90.00
_cell.angle_beta   90.00
_cell.angle_gamma   90.00
#
_symmetry.space_group_name_H-M   'P 1'
#
loop_
_entity.id
_entity.type
_entity.pdbx_description
1 polymer ?
#
loop_
_entity_poly.entity_id
_entity_poly.type
_entity_poly.pdbx_seq_one_letter_code
_entity_poly.pdbx_strand_id
1 'polypeptide(L)'
;MNGKEFYTTGEAARLLKISQSTISRMFDRGALFGKQNPITGKRVVSRESIATLMKHYNQPVDGFTVKKKRILLGTPDQTLLSSVQKMFSGDDRVQFERFEFGGDVLIQCSKASPDLLVLDEGLSDIPCPQIIQSLRRTEEHKNLKILCWSESQDLSRCAKWGADGVLSKDDLARDNLKDEVYHLLDLPGEGPAAVHTFEHRRRWPRASVDLPARIWVYRLSKSHVRERGEAKVDNVSLGGAHLSDIQLEKKTIPSEPFRMLLEVDREPLNQWRVHCKVVRLESNGGLEAGLQFVRLSKSKQAMIETIVQKQRAPQPARPGSR
;
A
#
# COMPACT_ATOMS: atom_id res chain seq x y z
N MET A 1 4.74 -18.92 -17.24
CA MET A 1 4.32 -17.78 -18.09
C MET A 1 5.08 -16.53 -17.65
N ASN A 2 5.92 -16.03 -18.54
CA ASN A 2 6.83 -14.87 -18.54
C ASN A 2 7.10 -14.08 -17.23
N GLY A 3 8.37 -14.14 -16.81
CA GLY A 3 9.00 -13.26 -15.83
C GLY A 3 9.17 -11.83 -16.37
N LYS A 4 8.07 -11.09 -16.47
CA LYS A 4 8.11 -9.64 -16.62
C LYS A 4 8.40 -9.03 -15.24
N GLU A 5 9.42 -8.19 -15.17
CA GLU A 5 9.74 -7.44 -13.95
C GLU A 5 8.77 -6.28 -13.69
N PHE A 6 8.19 -5.74 -14.77
CA PHE A 6 7.24 -4.64 -14.72
C PHE A 6 5.95 -5.00 -15.47
N TYR A 7 4.82 -4.68 -14.85
CA TYR A 7 3.47 -4.86 -15.37
C TYR A 7 2.82 -3.50 -15.58
N THR A 8 2.20 -3.28 -16.73
CA THR A 8 1.33 -2.11 -16.91
C THR A 8 0.15 -2.15 -15.93
N THR A 9 -0.45 -1.00 -15.63
CA THR A 9 -1.65 -0.95 -14.75
C THR A 9 -2.77 -1.89 -15.21
N GLY A 10 -2.92 -2.09 -16.52
CA GLY A 10 -3.90 -3.03 -17.09
C GLY A 10 -3.52 -4.51 -16.89
N GLU A 11 -2.23 -4.84 -17.03
CA GLU A 11 -1.74 -6.20 -16.75
C GLU A 11 -1.84 -6.52 -15.25
N ALA A 12 -1.42 -5.61 -14.38
CA ALA A 12 -1.52 -5.75 -12.94
C ALA A 12 -2.99 -5.88 -12.47
N ALA A 13 -3.92 -5.15 -13.09
CA ALA A 13 -5.35 -5.24 -12.83
C ALA A 13 -5.91 -6.65 -13.12
N ARG A 14 -5.56 -7.23 -14.27
CA ARG A 14 -5.95 -8.60 -14.63
C ARG A 14 -5.38 -9.62 -13.66
N LEU A 15 -4.14 -9.40 -13.23
CA LEU A 15 -3.40 -10.30 -12.36
C LEU A 15 -3.97 -10.34 -10.94
N LEU A 16 -4.24 -9.16 -10.38
CA LEU A 16 -4.82 -9.00 -9.04
C LEU A 16 -6.35 -9.13 -9.03
N LYS A 17 -6.97 -9.33 -10.19
CA LYS A 17 -8.44 -9.38 -10.36
C LYS A 17 -9.16 -8.16 -9.77
N ILE A 18 -8.54 -6.97 -9.89
CA ILE A 18 -9.12 -5.69 -9.46
C ILE A 18 -9.14 -4.70 -10.63
N SER A 19 -9.86 -3.59 -10.48
CA SER A 19 -9.95 -2.59 -11.55
C SER A 19 -8.63 -1.86 -11.80
N GLN A 20 -8.37 -1.47 -13.05
CA GLN A 20 -7.19 -0.67 -13.43
C GLN A 20 -7.15 0.68 -12.72
N SER A 21 -8.30 1.27 -12.41
CA SER A 21 -8.42 2.49 -11.62
C SER A 21 -8.02 2.26 -10.15
N THR A 22 -8.33 1.10 -9.58
CA THR A 22 -7.83 0.70 -8.24
C THR A 22 -6.30 0.60 -8.24
N ILE A 23 -5.71 -0.08 -9.22
CA ILE A 23 -4.25 -0.20 -9.36
C ILE A 23 -3.60 1.18 -9.50
N SER A 24 -4.16 2.05 -10.35
CA SER A 24 -3.63 3.41 -10.55
C SER A 24 -3.69 4.22 -9.26
N ARG A 25 -4.79 4.10 -8.50
CA ARG A 25 -4.95 4.77 -7.20
C ARG A 25 -4.01 4.22 -6.14
N MET A 26 -3.75 2.92 -6.13
CA MET A 26 -2.78 2.29 -5.23
C MET A 26 -1.36 2.76 -5.56
N PHE A 27 -1.03 2.89 -6.84
CA PHE A 27 0.25 3.44 -7.30
C PHE A 27 0.44 4.91 -6.90
N ASP A 28 -0.56 5.76 -7.16
CA ASP A 28 -0.53 7.19 -6.80
C ASP A 28 -0.44 7.44 -5.29
N ARG A 29 -0.75 6.44 -4.48
CA ARG A 29 -0.69 6.49 -3.01
C ARG A 29 0.54 5.82 -2.42
N GLY A 30 1.41 5.25 -3.24
CA GLY A 30 2.59 4.51 -2.80
C GLY A 30 2.30 3.13 -2.22
N ALA A 31 1.09 2.59 -2.38
CA ALA A 31 0.80 1.20 -2.00
C ALA A 31 1.31 0.20 -3.07
N LEU A 32 1.51 0.68 -4.31
CA LEU A 32 2.17 -0.04 -5.38
C LEU A 32 3.31 0.80 -5.93
N PHE A 33 4.47 0.19 -6.16
CA PHE A 33 5.69 0.85 -6.60
C PHE A 33 6.05 0.47 -8.04
N GLY A 34 6.74 1.37 -8.73
CA GLY A 34 7.24 1.15 -10.07
C GLY A 34 7.56 2.47 -10.78
N LYS A 35 7.49 2.48 -12.11
CA LYS A 35 7.91 3.62 -12.94
C LYS A 35 6.71 4.31 -13.57
N GLN A 36 6.76 5.64 -13.64
CA GLN A 36 5.79 6.44 -14.36
C GLN A 36 6.48 7.15 -15.52
N ASN A 37 5.91 7.04 -16.70
CA ASN A 37 6.38 7.80 -17.86
C ASN A 37 5.96 9.27 -17.68
N PRO A 38 6.91 10.22 -17.64
CA PRO A 38 6.64 11.63 -17.34
C PRO A 38 5.86 12.35 -18.44
N ILE A 39 5.90 11.83 -19.68
CA ILE A 39 5.25 12.46 -20.85
C ILE A 39 3.83 11.90 -21.04
N THR A 40 3.67 10.59 -20.93
CA THR A 40 2.38 9.92 -21.21
C THR A 40 1.53 9.65 -19.97
N GLY A 41 2.11 9.80 -18.77
CA GLY A 41 1.45 9.48 -17.50
C GLY A 41 1.18 7.99 -17.29
N LYS A 42 1.63 7.11 -18.20
CA LYS A 42 1.47 5.66 -18.08
C LYS A 42 2.35 5.14 -16.96
N ARG A 43 1.76 4.31 -16.09
CA ARG A 43 2.41 3.69 -14.94
C ARG A 43 2.68 2.22 -15.23
N VAL A 44 3.84 1.75 -14.79
CA VAL A 44 4.18 0.34 -14.72
C VAL A 44 4.55 -0.01 -13.29
N VAL A 45 4.01 -1.11 -12.79
CA VAL A 45 4.13 -1.60 -11.41
C VAL A 45 5.14 -2.74 -11.39
N SER A 46 6.04 -2.76 -10.41
CA SER A 46 7.01 -3.85 -10.28
C SER A 46 6.35 -5.14 -9.81
N ARG A 47 6.92 -6.28 -10.24
CA ARG A 47 6.48 -7.62 -9.82
C ARG A 47 6.56 -7.79 -8.31
N GLU A 48 7.63 -7.30 -7.70
CA GLU A 48 7.86 -7.38 -6.27
C GLU A 48 6.82 -6.59 -5.48
N SER A 49 6.48 -5.38 -5.93
CA SER A 49 5.46 -4.57 -5.25
C SER A 49 4.09 -5.24 -5.28
N ILE A 50 3.73 -5.86 -6.40
CA ILE A 50 2.51 -6.68 -6.50
C ILE A 50 2.59 -7.84 -5.51
N ALA A 51 3.71 -8.56 -5.44
CA ALA A 51 3.88 -9.68 -4.52
C ALA A 51 3.77 -9.27 -3.03
N THR A 52 4.38 -8.15 -2.65
CA THR A 52 4.29 -7.60 -1.29
C THR A 52 2.86 -7.22 -0.93
N LEU A 53 2.13 -6.58 -1.86
CA LEU A 53 0.72 -6.25 -1.68
C LEU A 53 -0.12 -7.53 -1.47
N MET A 54 0.15 -8.58 -2.24
CA MET A 54 -0.59 -9.85 -2.15
C MET A 54 -0.35 -10.57 -0.83
N LYS A 55 0.89 -10.56 -0.33
CA LYS A 55 1.21 -11.05 1.01
C LYS A 55 0.44 -10.27 2.08
N HIS A 56 0.42 -8.93 1.99
CA HIS A 56 -0.30 -8.08 2.94
C HIS A 56 -1.81 -8.41 3.02
N TYR A 57 -2.44 -8.74 1.89
CA TYR A 57 -3.87 -9.05 1.83
C TYR A 57 -4.20 -10.55 1.88
N ASN A 58 -3.22 -11.42 2.19
CA ASN A 58 -3.39 -12.85 2.35
C ASN A 58 -4.06 -13.54 1.13
N GLN A 59 -3.86 -13.00 -0.07
CA GLN A 59 -4.42 -13.54 -1.32
C GLN A 59 -3.34 -14.34 -2.07
N PRO A 60 -3.37 -15.69 -2.04
CA PRO A 60 -2.49 -16.48 -2.87
C PRO A 60 -2.98 -16.41 -4.32
N VAL A 61 -2.09 -16.09 -5.25
CA VAL A 61 -2.29 -16.37 -6.68
C VAL A 61 -1.16 -17.30 -7.09
N ASP A 62 -1.54 -18.46 -7.61
CA ASP A 62 -0.62 -19.42 -8.20
C ASP A 62 0.28 -18.73 -9.24
N GLY A 63 1.59 -18.67 -8.96
CA GLY A 63 2.61 -18.10 -9.86
C GLY A 63 3.42 -16.91 -9.32
N PHE A 64 3.13 -16.40 -8.13
CA PHE A 64 3.92 -15.34 -7.45
C PHE A 64 4.76 -15.87 -6.29
N THR A 65 5.56 -16.90 -6.52
CA THR A 65 6.71 -17.16 -5.65
C THR A 65 7.74 -16.07 -5.94
N VAL A 66 7.88 -15.09 -5.05
CA VAL A 66 9.04 -14.17 -5.06
C VAL A 66 10.27 -15.06 -4.99
N LYS A 67 11.10 -15.05 -6.04
CA LYS A 67 12.38 -15.76 -6.00
C LYS A 67 13.20 -15.10 -4.90
N LYS A 68 13.48 -15.84 -3.82
CA LYS A 68 14.31 -15.34 -2.72
C LYS A 68 15.66 -14.90 -3.28
N LYS A 69 16.07 -13.67 -2.98
CA LYS A 69 17.39 -13.15 -3.32
C LYS A 69 18.42 -13.88 -2.46
N ARG A 70 19.40 -14.50 -3.10
CA ARG A 70 20.45 -15.27 -2.42
C ARG A 70 21.64 -14.37 -2.15
N ILE A 71 22.01 -14.26 -0.89
CA ILE A 71 23.10 -13.43 -0.42
C ILE A 71 24.14 -14.35 0.22
N LEU A 72 25.37 -14.32 -0.29
CA LEU A 72 26.48 -15.04 0.34
C LEU A 72 27.21 -14.11 1.30
N LEU A 73 27.57 -14.64 2.46
CA LEU A 73 28.28 -13.93 3.51
C LEU A 73 29.62 -14.64 3.76
N GLY A 74 30.70 -14.12 3.18
CA GLY A 74 32.07 -14.61 3.41
C GLY A 74 32.69 -13.89 4.59
N THR A 75 32.53 -14.40 5.82
CA THR A 75 33.01 -13.74 7.05
C THR A 75 33.34 -14.73 8.17
N PRO A 76 34.46 -14.52 8.89
CA PRO A 76 34.71 -15.15 10.18
C PRO A 76 34.05 -14.38 11.36
N ASP A 77 33.56 -13.15 11.16
CA ASP A 77 33.01 -12.30 12.20
C ASP A 77 31.59 -12.75 12.63
N GLN A 78 31.50 -13.30 13.84
CA GLN A 78 30.25 -13.74 14.44
C GLN A 78 29.30 -12.57 14.77
N THR A 79 29.83 -11.36 14.98
CA THR A 79 29.05 -10.15 15.23
C THR A 79 28.27 -9.75 13.99
N LEU A 80 28.93 -9.78 12.83
CA LEU A 80 28.29 -9.52 11.54
C LEU A 80 27.17 -10.54 11.28
N LEU A 81 27.44 -11.83 11.49
CA LEU A 81 26.43 -12.88 11.33
C LEU A 81 25.20 -12.64 12.23
N SER A 82 25.43 -12.40 13.53
CA SER A 82 24.35 -12.21 14.51
C SER A 82 23.48 -11.01 14.13
N SER A 83 24.10 -9.92 13.69
CA SER A 83 23.40 -8.71 13.26
C SER A 83 22.60 -8.95 11.97
N VAL A 84 23.18 -9.61 10.96
CA VAL A 84 22.45 -10.01 9.74
C VAL A 84 21.22 -10.85 10.10
N GLN A 85 21.39 -11.89 10.92
CA GLN A 85 20.27 -12.74 11.33
C GLN A 85 19.17 -11.97 12.06
N LYS A 86 19.54 -10.99 12.89
CA LYS A 86 18.59 -10.14 13.62
C LYS A 86 17.89 -9.14 12.70
N MET A 87 18.64 -8.42 11.86
CA MET A 87 18.11 -7.35 10.99
C MET A 87 17.17 -7.87 9.89
N PHE A 88 17.42 -9.09 9.42
CA PHE A 88 16.63 -9.75 8.37
C PHE A 88 15.74 -10.88 8.92
N SER A 89 15.57 -10.97 10.25
CA SER A 89 14.66 -11.92 10.87
C SER A 89 13.22 -11.67 10.40
N GLY A 90 12.60 -12.65 9.75
CA GLY A 90 11.23 -12.55 9.23
C GLY A 90 11.10 -11.97 7.82
N ASP A 91 12.19 -11.54 7.17
CA ASP A 91 12.15 -11.11 5.76
C ASP A 91 12.34 -12.30 4.81
N ASP A 92 11.23 -12.83 4.31
CA ASP A 92 11.21 -13.94 3.35
C ASP A 92 11.77 -13.60 1.95
N ARG A 93 12.10 -12.34 1.67
CA ARG A 93 12.60 -11.92 0.34
C ARG A 93 14.06 -12.24 0.14
N VAL A 94 14.83 -12.33 1.22
CA VAL A 94 16.28 -12.57 1.20
C VAL A 94 16.63 -13.88 1.90
N GLN A 95 17.72 -14.50 1.47
CA GLN A 95 18.27 -15.69 2.09
C GLN A 95 19.78 -15.53 2.18
N PHE A 96 20.31 -15.65 3.40
CA PHE A 96 21.74 -15.58 3.67
C PHE A 96 22.34 -16.98 3.80
N GLU A 97 23.53 -17.17 3.21
CA GLU A 97 24.35 -18.37 3.36
C GLU A 97 25.78 -17.94 3.74
N ARG A 98 26.30 -18.47 4.85
CA ARG A 98 27.61 -18.06 5.39
C ARG A 98 28.72 -19.04 4.98
N PHE A 99 29.88 -18.47 4.69
CA PHE A 99 31.14 -19.17 4.46
C PHE A 99 32.25 -18.52 5.28
N GLU A 100 33.14 -19.33 5.85
CA GLU A 100 34.26 -18.85 6.67
C GLU A 100 35.56 -18.70 5.87
N PHE A 101 35.62 -19.25 4.65
CA PHE A 101 36.80 -19.27 3.79
C PHE A 101 36.48 -18.70 2.40
N GLY A 102 37.41 -17.92 1.84
CA GLY A 102 37.31 -17.31 0.52
C GLY A 102 37.25 -18.34 -0.62
N GLY A 103 37.93 -19.47 -0.47
CA GLY A 103 37.84 -20.58 -1.44
C GLY A 103 36.42 -21.10 -1.60
N ASP A 104 35.71 -21.30 -0.48
CA ASP A 104 34.32 -21.77 -0.50
C ASP A 104 33.37 -20.71 -1.09
N VAL A 105 33.63 -19.44 -0.80
CA VAL A 105 32.89 -18.31 -1.40
C VAL A 105 32.99 -18.35 -2.93
N LEU A 106 34.19 -18.54 -3.48
CA LEU A 106 34.41 -18.61 -4.93
C LEU A 106 33.67 -19.81 -5.55
N ILE A 107 33.77 -20.99 -4.92
CA ILE A 107 33.08 -22.21 -5.37
C ILE A 107 31.56 -21.98 -5.37
N GLN A 108 31.02 -21.37 -4.31
CA GLN A 108 29.59 -21.15 -4.21
C GLN A 108 29.10 -20.06 -5.17
N CYS A 109 29.88 -19.01 -5.41
CA CYS A 109 29.57 -18.01 -6.42
C CYS A 109 29.40 -18.65 -7.82
N SER A 110 30.27 -19.62 -8.16
CA SER A 110 30.18 -20.37 -9.41
C SER A 110 28.96 -21.30 -9.44
N LYS A 111 28.66 -22.02 -8.35
CA LYS A 111 27.56 -23.00 -8.32
C LYS A 111 26.15 -22.38 -8.22
N ALA A 112 26.00 -21.34 -7.42
CA ALA A 112 24.69 -20.88 -6.97
C ALA A 112 24.25 -19.57 -7.60
N SER A 113 25.13 -18.82 -8.28
CA SER A 113 24.86 -17.50 -8.86
C SER A 113 24.09 -16.58 -7.88
N PRO A 114 24.75 -16.11 -6.82
CA PRO A 114 24.10 -15.25 -5.83
C PRO A 114 23.72 -13.89 -6.41
N ASP A 115 22.75 -13.24 -5.77
CA ASP A 115 22.32 -11.89 -6.12
C ASP A 115 23.22 -10.82 -5.48
N LEU A 116 23.82 -11.12 -4.31
CA LEU A 116 24.77 -10.25 -3.60
C LEU A 116 25.82 -11.10 -2.86
N LEU A 117 27.05 -10.62 -2.83
CA LEU A 117 28.14 -11.14 -2.00
C LEU A 117 28.55 -10.07 -0.98
N VAL A 118 28.49 -10.40 0.29
CA VAL A 118 29.09 -9.62 1.38
C VAL A 118 30.39 -10.30 1.77
N LEU A 119 31.52 -9.60 1.64
CA LEU A 119 32.86 -10.17 1.76
C LEU A 119 33.71 -9.44 2.80
N ASP A 120 34.10 -10.16 3.83
CA ASP A 120 34.96 -9.69 4.91
C ASP A 120 36.43 -9.64 4.48
N GLU A 121 37.11 -8.55 4.83
CA GLU A 121 38.57 -8.45 4.66
C GLU A 121 39.36 -9.36 5.60
N GLY A 122 38.77 -9.81 6.71
CA GLY A 122 39.36 -10.68 7.71
C GLY A 122 39.45 -12.16 7.35
N LEU A 123 39.08 -12.56 6.12
CA LEU A 123 39.25 -13.94 5.64
C LEU A 123 40.73 -14.33 5.63
N SER A 124 41.04 -15.53 6.15
CA SER A 124 42.41 -15.96 6.44
C SER A 124 43.11 -16.68 5.28
N ASP A 125 42.36 -17.18 4.29
CA ASP A 125 42.87 -18.04 3.22
C ASP A 125 43.22 -17.24 1.95
N ILE A 126 42.26 -16.48 1.41
CA ILE A 126 42.43 -15.72 0.18
C ILE A 126 42.15 -14.24 0.48
N PRO A 127 43.09 -13.33 0.16
CA PRO A 127 42.85 -11.90 0.36
C PRO A 127 41.62 -11.42 -0.42
N CYS A 128 40.75 -10.66 0.25
CA CYS A 128 39.53 -10.08 -0.30
C CYS A 128 39.71 -9.45 -1.72
N PRO A 129 40.75 -8.65 -2.01
CA PRO A 129 40.95 -8.09 -3.34
C PRO A 129 41.11 -9.14 -4.45
N GLN A 130 41.75 -10.27 -4.14
CA GLN A 130 41.98 -11.35 -5.11
C GLN A 130 40.68 -12.10 -5.42
N ILE A 131 39.82 -12.31 -4.42
CA ILE A 131 38.49 -12.90 -4.58
C ILE A 131 37.66 -12.02 -5.52
N ILE A 132 37.58 -10.72 -5.24
CA ILE A 132 36.79 -9.76 -6.03
C ILE A 132 37.31 -9.69 -7.46
N GLN A 133 38.62 -9.54 -7.65
CA GLN A 133 39.22 -9.50 -8.98
C GLN A 133 39.00 -10.80 -9.76
N SER A 134 39.04 -11.96 -9.10
CA SER A 134 38.75 -13.25 -9.71
C SER A 134 37.31 -13.29 -10.24
N LEU A 135 36.33 -12.91 -9.41
CA LEU A 135 34.92 -12.84 -9.82
C LEU A 135 34.70 -11.84 -10.96
N ARG A 136 35.38 -10.68 -10.93
CA ARG A 136 35.25 -9.66 -11.99
C ARG A 136 35.85 -10.06 -13.33
N ARG A 137 36.80 -11.00 -13.36
CA ARG A 137 37.39 -11.53 -14.60
C ARG A 137 36.46 -12.50 -15.35
N THR A 138 35.51 -13.10 -14.65
CA THR A 138 34.57 -14.06 -15.23
C THR A 138 33.31 -13.35 -15.69
N GLU A 139 32.91 -13.52 -16.97
CA GLU A 139 31.76 -12.82 -17.53
C GLU A 139 30.45 -13.16 -16.79
N GLU A 140 30.34 -14.37 -16.23
CA GLU A 140 29.21 -14.85 -15.44
C GLU A 140 28.99 -14.06 -14.13
N HIS A 141 30.07 -13.55 -13.51
CA HIS A 141 30.04 -12.88 -12.21
C HIS A 141 30.36 -11.39 -12.28
N LYS A 142 30.59 -10.87 -13.49
CA LYS A 142 30.94 -9.47 -13.72
C LYS A 142 29.93 -8.47 -13.16
N ASN A 143 28.65 -8.86 -13.16
CA ASN A 143 27.55 -8.04 -12.65
C ASN A 143 27.11 -8.41 -11.22
N LEU A 144 27.78 -9.37 -10.56
CA LEU A 144 27.50 -9.73 -9.18
C LEU A 144 27.69 -8.51 -8.28
N LYS A 145 26.72 -8.18 -7.43
CA LYS A 145 26.90 -7.11 -6.44
C LYS A 145 27.82 -7.57 -5.33
N ILE A 146 28.82 -6.76 -5.00
CA ILE A 146 29.81 -7.08 -3.98
C ILE A 146 29.90 -5.95 -2.96
N LEU A 147 29.69 -6.28 -1.69
CA LEU A 147 29.80 -5.37 -0.55
C LEU A 147 30.98 -5.80 0.33
N CYS A 148 31.98 -4.94 0.47
CA CYS A 148 33.12 -5.22 1.34
C CYS A 148 32.74 -4.94 2.80
N TRP A 149 33.06 -5.86 3.70
CA TRP A 149 33.07 -5.61 5.14
C TRP A 149 34.51 -5.35 5.57
N SER A 150 34.79 -4.11 5.98
CA SER A 150 36.13 -3.64 6.34
C SER A 150 36.09 -2.84 7.64
N GLU A 151 37.17 -2.89 8.41
CA GLU A 151 37.35 -1.97 9.54
C GLU A 151 37.62 -0.52 9.07
N SER A 152 38.08 -0.34 7.83
CA SER A 152 38.25 0.97 7.22
C SER A 152 37.05 1.32 6.32
N GLN A 153 36.41 2.48 6.53
CA GLN A 153 35.36 3.00 5.62
C GLN A 153 35.95 3.60 4.32
N ASP A 154 37.12 3.15 3.89
CA ASP A 154 37.76 3.65 2.67
C ASP A 154 37.10 3.03 1.43
N LEU A 155 36.01 3.68 1.00
CA LEU A 155 35.30 3.40 -0.25
C LEU A 155 36.24 3.39 -1.46
N SER A 156 37.26 4.25 -1.48
CA SER A 156 38.16 4.38 -2.63
C SER A 156 39.04 3.15 -2.82
N ARG A 157 39.37 2.45 -1.72
CA ARG A 157 40.16 1.21 -1.74
C ARG A 157 39.33 0.04 -2.26
N CYS A 158 38.13 -0.16 -1.71
CA CYS A 158 37.25 -1.25 -2.10
C CYS A 158 36.76 -1.10 -3.56
N ALA A 159 36.49 0.13 -3.99
CA ALA A 159 36.12 0.42 -5.37
C ALA A 159 37.23 0.05 -6.37
N LYS A 160 38.51 0.25 -6.02
CA LYS A 160 39.65 -0.18 -6.86
C LYS A 160 39.71 -1.70 -7.06
N TRP A 161 39.15 -2.47 -6.14
CA TRP A 161 39.07 -3.92 -6.27
C TRP A 161 37.89 -4.36 -7.14
N GLY A 162 36.90 -3.48 -7.31
CA GLY A 162 35.67 -3.74 -8.06
C GLY A 162 34.46 -4.01 -7.17
N ALA A 163 34.49 -3.64 -5.89
CA ALA A 163 33.32 -3.70 -5.01
C ALA A 163 32.32 -2.58 -5.35
N ASP A 164 31.03 -2.86 -5.13
CA ASP A 164 29.92 -1.92 -5.32
C ASP A 164 29.68 -1.06 -4.07
N GLY A 165 30.20 -1.44 -2.90
CA GLY A 165 30.11 -0.68 -1.65
C GLY A 165 31.04 -1.19 -0.55
N VAL A 166 31.07 -0.47 0.57
CA VAL A 166 31.78 -0.87 1.80
C VAL A 166 30.89 -0.67 3.02
N LEU A 167 31.02 -1.56 4.00
CA LEU A 167 30.42 -1.46 5.32
C LEU A 167 31.48 -1.63 6.39
N SER A 168 31.29 -0.96 7.52
CA SER A 168 32.07 -1.16 8.73
C SER A 168 31.21 -1.54 9.93
N LYS A 169 31.87 -1.84 11.05
CA LYS A 169 31.20 -2.05 12.35
C LYS A 169 30.32 -0.87 12.77
N ASP A 170 30.68 0.36 12.41
CA ASP A 170 29.87 1.56 12.71
C ASP A 170 28.56 1.61 11.91
N ASP A 171 28.52 0.99 10.74
CA ASP A 171 27.32 0.89 9.91
C ASP A 171 26.37 -0.20 10.43
N LEU A 172 26.91 -1.21 11.10
CA LEU A 172 26.14 -2.21 11.82
C LEU A 172 25.44 -1.60 13.05
N ALA A 173 26.09 -0.67 13.75
CA ALA A 173 25.52 0.03 14.90
C ALA A 173 24.38 0.99 14.52
N ARG A 174 24.32 1.43 13.25
CA ARG A 174 23.33 2.38 12.72
C ARG A 174 22.22 1.72 11.91
N ASP A 175 22.16 0.39 11.87
CA ASP A 175 21.24 -0.40 11.03
C ASP A 175 21.34 -0.15 9.51
N ASN A 176 22.40 0.53 9.06
CA ASN A 176 22.61 0.91 7.64
C ASN A 176 22.83 -0.29 6.71
N LEU A 177 23.26 -1.44 7.25
CA LEU A 177 23.46 -2.67 6.47
C LEU A 177 22.16 -3.10 5.76
N LYS A 178 20.99 -2.89 6.38
CA LYS A 178 19.70 -3.28 5.79
C LYS A 178 19.36 -2.43 4.58
N ASP A 179 19.54 -1.13 4.71
CA ASP A 179 19.28 -0.16 3.65
C ASP A 179 20.24 -0.35 2.48
N GLU A 180 21.53 -0.59 2.74
CA GLU A 180 22.53 -0.81 1.70
C GLU A 180 22.28 -2.11 0.92
N VAL A 181 21.95 -3.19 1.63
CA VAL A 181 21.58 -4.47 1.00
C VAL A 181 20.34 -4.30 0.12
N TYR A 182 19.33 -3.58 0.61
CA TYR A 182 18.13 -3.33 -0.18
C TYR A 182 18.39 -2.44 -1.39
N HIS A 183 19.19 -1.39 -1.22
CA HIS A 183 19.59 -0.51 -2.31
C HIS A 183 20.35 -1.28 -3.41
N LEU A 184 21.33 -2.10 -3.04
CA LEU A 184 22.11 -2.89 -4.01
C LEU A 184 21.30 -3.98 -4.71
N LEU A 185 20.29 -4.53 -4.03
CA LEU A 185 19.40 -5.56 -4.59
C LEU A 185 18.16 -4.99 -5.28
N ASP A 186 18.04 -3.66 -5.38
CA ASP A 186 16.86 -2.94 -5.86
C ASP A 186 15.56 -3.35 -5.12
N LEU A 187 15.69 -3.78 -3.86
CA LEU A 187 14.56 -4.16 -3.02
C LEU A 187 13.93 -2.90 -2.40
N PRO A 188 12.59 -2.81 -2.35
CA PRO A 188 11.94 -1.73 -1.62
C PRO A 188 12.27 -1.87 -0.13
N GLY A 189 12.86 -0.81 0.44
CA GLY A 189 13.18 -0.77 1.86
C GLY A 189 11.96 -1.10 2.71
N GLU A 190 12.14 -1.91 3.76
CA GLU A 190 11.17 -1.99 4.84
C GLU A 190 11.17 -0.63 5.55
N GLY A 191 10.43 0.33 4.99
CA GLY A 191 9.84 1.35 5.83
C GLY A 191 9.07 0.62 6.94
N PRO A 192 9.03 1.17 8.18
CA PRO A 192 8.25 0.56 9.25
C PRO A 192 6.89 0.22 8.66
N ALA A 193 6.39 -0.99 8.94
CA ALA A 193 5.05 -1.39 8.62
C ALA A 193 4.14 -0.27 9.11
N ALA A 194 3.83 0.64 8.21
CA ALA A 194 2.93 1.70 8.52
C ALA A 194 1.67 0.91 8.74
N VAL A 195 1.27 0.85 10.01
CA VAL A 195 -0.13 0.77 10.37
C VAL A 195 -0.73 2.02 9.73
N HIS A 196 -0.88 2.00 8.41
CA HIS A 196 -1.88 2.74 7.72
C HIS A 196 -3.15 2.04 8.14
N THR A 197 -3.61 2.34 9.35
CA THR A 197 -5.04 2.44 9.62
C THR A 197 -5.56 3.18 8.41
N PHE A 198 -6.28 2.44 7.58
CA PHE A 198 -6.82 2.96 6.35
C PHE A 198 -7.80 4.06 6.73
N GLU A 199 -7.32 5.29 6.83
CA GLU A 199 -8.21 6.44 6.82
C GLU A 199 -8.81 6.45 5.42
N HIS A 200 -10.03 5.94 5.33
CA HIS A 200 -10.87 6.08 4.17
C HIS A 200 -11.08 7.58 3.98
N ARG A 201 -10.13 8.28 3.34
CA ARG A 201 -10.22 9.69 2.96
C ARG A 201 -11.31 9.78 1.90
N ARG A 202 -12.55 9.79 2.38
CA ARG A 202 -13.76 10.13 1.63
C ARG A 202 -13.50 11.51 1.03
N ARG A 203 -13.80 11.68 -0.25
CA ARG A 203 -13.62 12.95 -0.98
C ARG A 203 -14.27 14.13 -0.25
N TRP A 204 -15.32 13.84 0.52
CA TRP A 204 -16.03 14.79 1.36
C TRP A 204 -16.10 14.24 2.80
N PRO A 205 -15.71 15.02 3.82
CA PRO A 205 -15.97 14.67 5.21
C PRO A 205 -17.49 14.50 5.42
N ARG A 206 -17.88 13.55 6.29
CA ARG A 206 -19.28 13.35 6.64
C ARG A 206 -19.53 13.90 8.05
N ALA A 207 -20.66 14.55 8.24
CA ALA A 207 -21.16 14.98 9.53
C ALA A 207 -22.28 14.06 10.00
N SER A 208 -22.26 13.69 11.27
CA SER A 208 -23.35 12.93 11.89
C SER A 208 -24.53 13.87 12.15
N VAL A 209 -25.75 13.48 11.80
CA VAL A 209 -26.94 14.35 12.00
C VAL A 209 -28.05 13.66 12.77
N ASP A 210 -28.19 12.34 12.65
CA ASP A 210 -29.24 11.54 13.32
C ASP A 210 -30.62 12.22 13.27
N LEU A 211 -31.14 12.40 12.05
CA LEU A 211 -32.41 13.09 11.82
C LEU A 211 -33.45 12.19 11.17
N PRO A 212 -34.72 12.25 11.60
CA PRO A 212 -35.81 11.62 10.86
C PRO A 212 -36.00 12.30 9.50
N ALA A 213 -36.32 11.51 8.50
CA ALA A 213 -36.50 11.94 7.13
C ALA A 213 -37.69 11.26 6.46
N ARG A 214 -38.34 12.00 5.57
CA ARG A 214 -39.34 11.46 4.65
C ARG A 214 -38.65 11.12 3.34
N ILE A 215 -38.99 9.96 2.79
CA ILE A 215 -38.46 9.50 1.51
C ILE A 215 -39.57 9.21 0.51
N TRP A 216 -39.27 9.43 -0.78
CA TRP A 216 -40.10 8.95 -1.87
C TRP A 216 -39.27 8.15 -2.85
N VAL A 217 -39.65 6.90 -3.05
CA VAL A 217 -39.04 5.98 -4.02
C VAL A 217 -39.80 6.10 -5.33
N TYR A 218 -39.09 6.32 -6.43
CA TYR A 218 -39.71 6.39 -7.75
C TYR A 218 -38.84 5.75 -8.83
N ARG A 219 -39.50 5.04 -9.74
CA ARG A 219 -38.86 4.45 -10.91
C ARG A 219 -38.50 5.54 -11.91
N LEU A 220 -37.38 5.38 -12.62
CA LEU A 220 -37.01 6.31 -13.69
C LEU A 220 -38.00 6.28 -14.85
N SER A 221 -38.56 5.10 -15.15
CA SER A 221 -39.58 4.88 -16.19
C SER A 221 -40.93 5.52 -15.86
N LYS A 222 -41.25 5.75 -14.57
CA LYS A 222 -42.53 6.29 -14.08
C LYS A 222 -42.34 7.22 -12.88
N SER A 223 -41.67 8.36 -13.09
CA SER A 223 -41.27 9.31 -12.02
C SER A 223 -42.43 9.98 -11.26
N HIS A 224 -43.64 9.96 -11.84
CA HIS A 224 -44.87 10.45 -11.23
C HIS A 224 -45.45 9.48 -10.19
N VAL A 225 -45.13 8.19 -10.28
CA VAL A 225 -45.55 7.18 -9.30
C VAL A 225 -44.49 7.12 -8.22
N ARG A 226 -44.84 7.63 -7.03
CA ARG A 226 -43.94 7.72 -5.89
C ARG A 226 -44.49 6.88 -4.74
N GLU A 227 -43.69 5.97 -4.24
CA GLU A 227 -43.95 5.27 -2.99
C GLU A 227 -43.34 6.07 -1.85
N ARG A 228 -44.16 6.41 -0.85
CA ARG A 228 -43.71 7.16 0.32
C ARG A 228 -43.12 6.20 1.36
N GLY A 229 -42.18 6.71 2.12
CA GLY A 229 -41.64 6.05 3.30
C GLY A 229 -40.98 7.03 4.26
N GLU A 230 -40.48 6.47 5.34
CA GLU A 230 -39.74 7.16 6.39
C GLU A 230 -38.37 6.50 6.55
N ALA A 231 -37.40 7.26 7.03
CA ALA A 231 -36.03 6.80 7.26
C ALA A 231 -35.36 7.67 8.31
N LYS A 232 -34.22 7.22 8.82
CA LYS A 232 -33.30 8.02 9.62
C LYS A 232 -32.07 8.37 8.78
N VAL A 233 -31.65 9.63 8.81
CA VAL A 233 -30.41 10.11 8.20
C VAL A 233 -29.33 10.05 9.26
N ASP A 234 -28.44 9.05 9.20
CA ASP A 234 -27.36 8.94 10.17
C ASP A 234 -26.31 10.02 9.95
N ASN A 235 -25.92 10.21 8.69
CA ASN A 235 -24.84 11.14 8.33
C ASN A 235 -24.99 11.69 6.91
N VAL A 236 -24.45 12.89 6.70
CA VAL A 236 -24.49 13.63 5.44
C VAL A 236 -23.11 14.15 5.05
N SER A 237 -22.90 14.34 3.75
CA SER A 237 -21.68 14.93 3.16
C SER A 237 -22.04 15.65 1.87
N LEU A 238 -21.14 16.44 1.31
CA LEU A 238 -21.38 17.12 0.03
C LEU A 238 -21.70 16.15 -1.13
N GLY A 239 -21.30 14.88 -1.02
CA GLY A 239 -21.59 13.86 -2.04
C GLY A 239 -22.88 13.07 -1.83
N GLY A 240 -23.43 13.04 -0.62
CA GLY A 240 -24.52 12.10 -0.31
C GLY A 240 -24.83 11.92 1.17
N ALA A 241 -25.81 11.06 1.45
CA ALA A 241 -26.31 10.73 2.79
C ALA A 241 -26.31 9.21 3.03
N HIS A 242 -26.30 8.80 4.30
CA HIS A 242 -26.53 7.42 4.72
C HIS A 242 -27.87 7.37 5.43
N LEU A 243 -28.71 6.41 5.05
CA LEU A 243 -30.01 6.19 5.63
C LEU A 243 -30.07 4.83 6.32
N SER A 244 -30.65 4.83 7.51
CA SER A 244 -31.02 3.65 8.29
C SER A 244 -32.53 3.65 8.56
N ASP A 245 -33.03 2.58 9.16
CA ASP A 245 -34.44 2.44 9.57
C ASP A 245 -35.45 2.76 8.46
N ILE A 246 -35.14 2.36 7.21
CA ILE A 246 -35.99 2.69 6.08
C ILE A 246 -37.27 1.86 6.13
N GLN A 247 -38.41 2.55 6.21
CA GLN A 247 -39.73 1.95 6.22
C GLN A 247 -40.56 2.50 5.06
N LEU A 248 -40.83 1.65 4.07
CA LEU A 248 -41.70 1.98 2.95
C LEU A 248 -43.14 1.55 3.24
N GLU A 249 -44.11 2.35 2.84
CA GLU A 249 -45.54 2.08 3.10
C GLU A 249 -45.99 0.73 2.50
N LYS A 250 -45.51 0.37 1.29
CA LYS A 250 -45.85 -0.92 0.67
C LYS A 250 -44.80 -2.00 0.94
N LYS A 251 -43.75 -1.68 1.72
CA LYS A 251 -42.62 -2.56 2.06
C LYS A 251 -41.93 -3.19 0.83
N THR A 252 -42.02 -2.54 -0.33
CA THR A 252 -41.47 -3.06 -1.59
C THR A 252 -40.44 -2.11 -2.18
N ILE A 253 -39.40 -2.66 -2.79
CA ILE A 253 -38.38 -1.89 -3.50
C ILE A 253 -38.48 -2.23 -4.99
N PRO A 254 -38.43 -1.25 -5.91
CA PRO A 254 -38.46 -1.54 -7.33
C PRO A 254 -37.28 -2.43 -7.76
N SER A 255 -37.57 -3.44 -8.60
CA SER A 255 -36.57 -4.27 -9.28
C SER A 255 -35.92 -3.59 -10.49
N GLU A 256 -36.45 -2.42 -10.90
CA GLU A 256 -35.93 -1.57 -11.96
C GLU A 256 -35.13 -0.38 -11.39
N PRO A 257 -34.23 0.27 -12.16
CA PRO A 257 -33.54 1.47 -11.74
C PRO A 257 -34.48 2.54 -11.18
N PHE A 258 -34.24 2.91 -9.93
CA PHE A 258 -35.06 3.86 -9.19
C PHE A 258 -34.19 4.93 -8.53
N ARG A 259 -34.84 5.99 -8.07
CA ARG A 259 -34.23 7.06 -7.29
C ARG A 259 -35.05 7.30 -6.03
N MET A 260 -34.42 7.96 -5.07
CA MET A 260 -35.07 8.40 -3.85
C MET A 260 -35.10 9.93 -3.81
N LEU A 261 -36.22 10.51 -3.42
CA LEU A 261 -36.28 11.90 -2.99
C LEU A 261 -36.15 11.88 -1.47
N LEU A 262 -35.13 12.55 -0.93
CA LEU A 262 -34.91 12.70 0.50
C LEU A 262 -35.43 14.07 0.95
N GLU A 263 -36.30 14.09 1.95
CA GLU A 263 -36.81 15.31 2.59
C GLU A 263 -36.54 15.29 4.10
N VAL A 264 -35.83 16.30 4.60
CA VAL A 264 -35.59 16.54 6.01
C VAL A 264 -36.07 17.95 6.31
N ASP A 265 -36.76 18.13 7.44
CA ASP A 265 -37.25 19.42 7.87
C ASP A 265 -37.00 19.60 9.38
N ARG A 266 -35.74 19.37 9.76
CA ARG A 266 -35.23 19.52 11.13
C ARG A 266 -33.82 20.05 11.08
N GLU A 267 -33.44 20.87 12.07
CA GLU A 267 -32.08 21.38 12.18
C GLU A 267 -31.08 20.23 12.38
N PRO A 268 -29.88 20.28 11.76
CA PRO A 268 -29.37 21.37 10.93
C PRO A 268 -29.74 21.31 9.44
N LEU A 269 -30.60 20.38 9.01
CA LEU A 269 -31.05 20.18 7.62
C LEU A 269 -32.50 20.65 7.39
N ASN A 270 -32.81 21.91 7.72
CA ASN A 270 -34.14 22.48 7.50
C ASN A 270 -34.44 22.64 5.99
N GLN A 271 -35.71 22.44 5.60
CA GLN A 271 -36.17 22.57 4.21
C GLN A 271 -35.33 21.78 3.19
N TRP A 272 -34.78 20.65 3.63
CA TRP A 272 -33.82 19.89 2.87
C TRP A 272 -34.51 18.89 1.97
N ARG A 273 -34.63 19.20 0.68
CA ARG A 273 -35.26 18.31 -0.32
C ARG A 273 -34.33 18.00 -1.50
N VAL A 274 -33.87 16.76 -1.66
CA VAL A 274 -32.86 16.41 -2.68
C VAL A 274 -33.18 15.09 -3.39
N HIS A 275 -33.02 15.07 -4.71
CA HIS A 275 -33.08 13.84 -5.50
C HIS A 275 -31.76 13.08 -5.40
N CYS A 276 -31.85 11.80 -5.10
CA CYS A 276 -30.73 10.92 -4.81
C CYS A 276 -30.74 9.70 -5.74
N LYS A 277 -29.54 9.30 -6.16
CA LYS A 277 -29.28 7.97 -6.70
C LYS A 277 -28.93 7.03 -5.54
N VAL A 278 -29.51 5.84 -5.52
CA VAL A 278 -29.09 4.79 -4.58
C VAL A 278 -27.79 4.17 -5.08
N VAL A 279 -26.74 4.20 -4.26
CA VAL A 279 -25.43 3.63 -4.60
C VAL A 279 -25.14 2.32 -3.86
N ARG A 280 -25.83 2.10 -2.73
CA ARG A 280 -25.77 0.87 -1.95
C ARG A 280 -27.11 0.70 -1.24
N LEU A 281 -27.58 -0.54 -1.16
CA LEU A 281 -28.81 -0.92 -0.48
C LEU A 281 -28.54 -2.23 0.24
N GLU A 282 -28.81 -2.28 1.54
CA GLU A 282 -28.57 -3.45 2.40
C GLU A 282 -29.84 -3.82 3.15
N SER A 283 -30.04 -5.11 3.41
CA SER A 283 -31.27 -5.63 4.02
C SER A 283 -31.00 -6.64 5.15
N ASN A 284 -29.81 -6.60 5.76
CA ASN A 284 -29.40 -7.56 6.79
C ASN A 284 -29.92 -7.09 8.16
N GLY A 285 -31.16 -7.42 8.49
CA GLY A 285 -31.81 -7.07 9.77
C GLY A 285 -32.67 -5.80 9.72
N GLY A 286 -32.36 -4.88 8.81
CA GLY A 286 -33.13 -3.67 8.50
C GLY A 286 -32.75 -3.12 7.12
N LEU A 287 -33.57 -2.21 6.56
CA LEU A 287 -33.29 -1.63 5.25
C LEU A 287 -32.43 -0.37 5.40
N GLU A 288 -31.22 -0.41 4.85
CA GLU A 288 -30.26 0.70 4.86
C GLU A 288 -29.89 1.12 3.43
N ALA A 289 -29.63 2.41 3.22
CA ALA A 289 -29.28 2.94 1.90
C ALA A 289 -28.16 3.98 1.93
N GLY A 290 -27.16 3.75 1.08
CA GLY A 290 -26.20 4.77 0.67
C GLY A 290 -26.78 5.59 -0.47
N LEU A 291 -26.92 6.91 -0.28
CA LEU A 291 -27.47 7.84 -1.26
C LEU A 291 -26.39 8.77 -1.81
N GLN A 292 -26.39 8.98 -3.13
CA GLN A 292 -25.62 10.01 -3.82
C GLN A 292 -26.54 11.14 -4.29
N PHE A 293 -26.21 12.39 -3.97
CA PHE A 293 -27.00 13.53 -4.41
C PHE A 293 -26.84 13.78 -5.92
N VAL A 294 -27.96 13.90 -6.64
CA VAL A 294 -27.95 14.18 -8.09
C VAL A 294 -27.56 15.64 -8.37
N ARG A 295 -28.11 16.57 -7.57
CA ARG A 295 -27.77 17.99 -7.63
C ARG A 295 -28.00 18.63 -6.25
N LEU A 296 -27.03 19.41 -5.79
CA LEU A 296 -27.16 20.27 -4.62
C LEU A 296 -27.13 21.74 -5.05
N SER A 297 -27.96 22.58 -4.44
CA SER A 297 -27.86 24.04 -4.56
C SER A 297 -26.69 24.56 -3.71
N LYS A 298 -26.18 25.76 -4.02
CA LYS A 298 -25.13 26.42 -3.22
C LYS A 298 -25.56 26.58 -1.75
N SER A 299 -26.82 26.93 -1.49
CA SER A 299 -27.37 27.03 -0.14
C SER A 299 -27.28 25.72 0.64
N LYS A 300 -27.59 24.60 -0.02
CA LYS A 300 -27.53 23.26 0.56
C LYS A 300 -26.08 22.80 0.80
N GLN A 301 -25.17 23.14 -0.10
CA GLN A 301 -23.73 22.90 0.08
C GLN A 301 -23.20 23.64 1.30
N ALA A 302 -23.49 24.94 1.43
CA ALA A 302 -23.07 25.77 2.56
C ALA A 302 -23.61 25.24 3.90
N MET A 303 -24.83 24.73 3.92
CA MET A 303 -25.42 24.09 5.10
C MET A 303 -24.61 22.85 5.53
N ILE A 304 -24.26 21.96 4.59
CA ILE A 304 -23.42 20.78 4.88
C ILE A 304 -22.04 21.20 5.38
N GLU A 305 -21.40 22.18 4.72
CA GLU A 305 -20.09 22.68 5.12
C GLU A 305 -20.09 23.25 6.54
N THR A 306 -21.16 23.99 6.90
CA THR A 306 -21.35 24.52 8.26
C THR A 306 -21.46 23.40 9.30
N ILE A 307 -22.23 22.34 9.01
CA ILE A 307 -22.37 21.19 9.92
C ILE A 307 -21.02 20.50 10.11
N VAL A 308 -20.30 20.24 9.02
CA VAL A 308 -18.97 19.63 9.05
C VAL A 308 -17.98 20.48 9.85
N GLN A 309 -18.00 21.81 9.67
CA GLN A 309 -17.09 22.71 10.38
C GLN A 309 -17.39 22.76 11.88
N LYS A 310 -18.67 22.83 12.28
CA LYS A 310 -19.08 22.78 13.69
C LYS A 310 -18.64 21.49 14.39
N GLN A 311 -18.69 20.36 13.69
CA GLN A 311 -18.27 19.06 14.24
C GLN A 311 -16.75 18.83 14.20
N ARG A 312 -16.00 19.66 13.48
CA ARG A 312 -14.53 19.68 13.48
C ARG A 312 -13.93 20.60 14.53
N ALA A 313 -14.71 21.52 15.12
CA ALA A 313 -14.22 22.41 16.15
C ALA A 313 -13.92 21.61 17.44
N PRO A 314 -12.78 21.84 18.12
CA PRO A 314 -12.51 21.20 19.40
C PRO A 314 -13.58 21.58 20.42
N GLN A 315 -14.16 20.60 21.11
CA GLN A 315 -15.09 20.86 22.22
C GLN A 315 -14.36 21.71 23.27
N PRO A 316 -14.94 22.82 23.76
CA PRO A 316 -14.36 23.52 24.90
C PRO A 316 -14.32 22.57 26.09
N ALA A 317 -13.16 22.51 26.75
CA ALA A 317 -12.94 21.66 27.92
C ALA A 317 -14.05 21.94 28.95
N ARG A 318 -14.76 20.89 29.37
CA ARG A 318 -15.71 20.98 30.49
C ARG A 318 -14.94 21.53 31.70
N PRO A 319 -15.40 22.60 32.36
CA PRO A 319 -14.77 23.06 33.58
C PRO A 319 -14.91 21.95 34.63
N GLY A 320 -13.77 21.44 35.09
CA GLY A 320 -13.72 20.37 36.08
C GLY A 320 -14.46 20.79 37.35
N SER A 321 -15.40 19.93 37.77
CA SER A 321 -15.97 19.95 39.11
C SER A 321 -14.83 19.73 40.11
N ARG A 322 -14.58 20.74 40.93
CA ARG A 322 -13.86 20.61 42.21
C ARG A 322 -14.65 19.74 43.17
#